data_AF-A0A924HB44-F1
#
_entry.id   AF-A0A924HB44-F1
#
_cell.length_a   1.000
_cell.length_b   1.000
_cell.length_c   1.000
_cell.angle_alpha   90.00
_cell.angle_beta   90.00
_cell.angle_gamma   90.00
#
_symmetry.space_group_name_H-M   'P 1'
#
loop_
_entity.id
_entity.type
_entity.pdbx_description
1 polymer ?
#
loop_
_entity_poly.entity_id
_entity_poly.type
_entity_poly.pdbx_seq_one_letter_code
_entity_poly.pdbx_strand_id
1 'polypeptide(L)' 'YSPVLLETFVEYERHKGTCYKAANWINVGRTAGRGKKSTSHKGLIPAKDIWLYPLRKNFAAALCQ' A
#
# COMPACT_ATOMS: atom_id res chain seq x y z
N TYR A 1 -21.10 -8.55 2.95
CA TYR A 1 -19.72 -8.24 2.53
C TYR A 1 -18.92 -7.84 3.77
N SER A 2 -17.71 -8.37 3.96
CA SER A 2 -16.88 -8.06 5.13
C SER A 2 -15.45 -7.74 4.66
N PRO A 3 -14.81 -6.67 5.17
CA PRO A 3 -13.46 -6.33 4.80
C PRO A 3 -12.47 -7.41 5.28
N VAL A 4 -11.46 -7.71 4.46
CA VAL A 4 -10.45 -8.75 4.74
C VAL A 4 -9.03 -8.21 4.87
N LEU A 5 -8.77 -6.99 4.39
CA LEU A 5 -7.46 -6.34 4.31
C LEU A 5 -7.65 -4.82 4.37
N LEU A 6 -6.72 -4.11 5.01
CA LEU A 6 -6.58 -2.66 4.90
C LEU A 6 -5.32 -2.33 4.10
N GLU A 7 -5.38 -1.30 3.27
CA GLU A 7 -4.26 -0.73 2.53
C GLU A 7 -4.12 0.76 2.88
N THR A 8 -2.88 1.24 3.00
CA THR A 8 -2.57 2.67 3.11
C THR A 8 -1.28 3.02 2.38
N PHE A 9 -1.13 4.29 2.03
CA PHE A 9 -0.02 4.82 1.24
C PHE A 9 0.72 5.92 1.98
N VAL A 10 2.03 5.78 2.10
CA VAL A 10 2.89 6.74 2.80
C VAL A 10 3.93 7.27 1.84
N GLU A 11 4.06 8.60 1.72
CA GLU A 11 5.10 9.19 0.86
C GLU A 11 6.49 8.82 1.38
N TYR A 12 7.22 8.03 0.58
CA TYR A 12 8.45 7.36 1.00
C TYR A 12 9.57 8.33 1.34
N GLU A 13 9.73 9.39 0.54
CA GLU A 13 10.82 10.36 0.72
C GLU A 13 10.65 11.22 1.98
N ARG A 14 9.40 11.45 2.41
CA ARG A 14 9.09 12.29 3.58
C ARG A 14 8.98 11.49 4.86
N HIS A 15 8.54 10.23 4.79
CA HIS A 15 8.19 9.44 5.96
C HIS A 15 8.67 7.99 5.82
N LYS A 16 9.39 7.49 6.84
CA LYS A 16 9.92 6.11 6.88
C LYS A 16 8.87 5.03 7.17
N GLY A 17 7.62 5.40 7.46
CA GLY A 17 6.55 4.45 7.82
C GLY A 17 6.78 3.69 9.13
N THR A 18 7.64 4.18 10.03
CA THR A 18 8.02 3.47 11.27
C THR A 18 6.83 3.11 12.16
N CYS A 19 5.83 3.98 12.27
CA CYS A 19 4.63 3.71 13.06
C CYS A 19 3.80 2.55 12.49
N TYR A 20 3.69 2.44 11.16
CA TYR A 20 3.02 1.33 10.49
C TYR A 20 3.78 0.03 10.72
N LYS A 21 5.11 0.04 10.58
CA LYS A 21 5.96 -1.12 10.90
C LYS A 21 5.79 -1.57 12.36
N ALA A 22 5.80 -0.63 13.30
CA ALA A 22 5.62 -0.91 14.72
C ALA A 22 4.21 -1.45 15.04
N ALA A 23 3.20 -1.05 14.27
CA ALA A 23 1.83 -1.52 14.38
C ALA A 23 1.57 -2.83 13.59
N ASN A 24 2.61 -3.58 13.21
CA ASN A 24 2.53 -4.84 12.46
C ASN A 24 1.91 -4.73 11.06
N TRP A 25 1.97 -3.55 10.42
CA TRP A 25 1.67 -3.45 9.00
C TRP A 25 2.83 -4.01 8.17
N ILE A 26 2.49 -4.58 7.03
CA ILE A 26 3.41 -5.22 6.09
C ILE A 26 3.66 -4.24 4.94
N ASN A 27 4.92 -3.84 4.74
CA ASN A 27 5.30 -3.09 3.55
C ASN A 27 5.44 -4.07 2.38
N VAL A 28 4.72 -3.81 1.27
CA VAL A 28 4.70 -4.69 0.10
C VAL A 28 5.34 -4.08 -1.14
N GLY A 29 5.98 -2.91 -1.00
CA GLY A 29 6.66 -2.22 -2.09
C GLY A 29 6.20 -0.78 -2.25
N ARG A 30 6.52 -0.19 -3.41
CA ARG A 30 6.30 1.22 -3.71
C ARG A 30 5.43 1.42 -4.94
N THR A 31 4.65 2.50 -4.92
CA THR A 31 3.94 2.97 -6.10
C THR A 31 4.91 3.50 -7.15
N ALA A 32 4.54 3.40 -8.42
CA ALA A 32 5.36 3.85 -9.55
C ALA A 32 5.40 5.39 -9.74
N GLY A 33 4.79 6.16 -8.83
CA GLY A 33 4.80 7.63 -8.92
C GLY A 33 4.06 8.22 -10.14
N ARG A 34 3.17 7.46 -10.81
CA ARG A 34 2.49 7.94 -12.03
C ARG A 34 1.40 8.97 -11.75
N GLY A 35 0.71 8.86 -10.62
CA GLY A 35 -0.51 9.61 -10.32
C GLY A 35 -1.78 8.87 -10.77
N LYS A 36 -2.89 9.11 -10.07
CA LYS A 36 -4.14 8.34 -10.21
C LYS A 36 -4.78 8.45 -11.61
N LYS A 37 -4.68 9.62 -12.25
CA LYS A 37 -5.25 9.93 -13.56
C LYS A 37 -4.16 10.09 -14.64
N SER A 38 -3.01 9.44 -14.47
CA SER A 38 -1.90 9.57 -15.40
C SER A 38 -2.24 8.94 -16.74
N THR A 39 -1.98 9.68 -17.83
CA THR A 39 -2.05 9.19 -19.21
C THR A 39 -0.70 8.66 -19.71
N SER A 40 0.35 8.77 -18.89
CA SER A 40 1.71 8.35 -19.22
C SER A 40 2.20 7.26 -18.25
N HIS A 41 3.19 6.48 -18.69
CA HIS A 41 3.91 5.55 -17.81
C HIS A 41 5.03 6.22 -16.99
N LYS A 42 5.29 7.52 -17.22
CA LYS A 42 6.31 8.27 -16.48
C LYS A 42 5.88 8.51 -15.03
N GLY A 43 6.82 8.30 -14.10
CA GLY A 43 6.66 8.69 -12.70
C GLY A 43 6.87 10.20 -12.57
N LEU A 44 5.79 10.95 -12.33
CA LEU A 44 5.79 12.42 -12.24
C LEU A 44 5.45 12.92 -10.83
N ILE A 45 5.01 12.04 -9.94
CA ILE A 45 4.71 12.35 -8.55
C ILE A 45 5.53 11.46 -7.60
N PRO A 46 5.72 11.87 -6.34
CA PRO A 46 6.48 11.08 -5.37
C PRO A 46 5.94 9.65 -5.22
N ALA A 47 6.87 8.70 -5.18
CA ALA A 47 6.56 7.31 -4.89
C ALA A 47 6.09 7.17 -3.43
N LYS A 48 5.15 6.25 -3.22
CA LYS A 48 4.59 5.96 -1.90
C LYS A 48 4.87 4.52 -1.54
N ASP A 49 5.30 4.26 -0.31
CA ASP A 49 5.28 2.93 0.25
C ASP A 49 3.83 2.45 0.39
N ILE A 50 3.60 1.17 0.09
CA ILE A 50 2.32 0.49 0.19
C ILE A 50 2.38 -0.37 1.46
N TRP A 51 1.48 -0.08 2.40
CA TRP A 51 1.39 -0.80 3.67
C TRP A 51 0.06 -1.55 3.73
N LEU A 52 0.12 -2.82 4.11
CA LEU A 52 -1.03 -3.70 4.25
C LEU A 52 -1.20 -4.15 5.70
N TYR A 53 -2.46 -4.24 6.15
CA TYR A 53 -2.81 -4.84 7.42
C TYR A 53 -3.90 -5.91 7.23
N PRO A 54 -3.55 -7.21 7.34
CA PRO A 54 -4.51 -8.30 7.21
C PRO A 54 -5.55 -8.27 8.33
N LEU A 55 -6.85 -8.26 7.97
CA LEU A 55 -7.94 -8.39 8.95
C LEU A 55 -8.35 -9.86 9.15
N ARG A 56 -8.03 -10.72 8.19
CA ARG A 56 -8.27 -12.17 8.25
C ARG A 56 -7.01 -12.92 7.85
N LYS A 57 -6.80 -14.10 8.44
CA LYS A 57 -5.65 -14.96 8.09
C LYS A 57 -5.67 -15.42 6.63
N ASN A 58 -6.86 -15.64 6.07
CA ASN A 58 -7.06 -16.09 4.69
C ASN A 58 -7.40 -14.96 3.70
N PHE A 59 -6.98 -13.72 3.98
CA PHE A 59 -7.32 -12.56 3.15
C PHE A 59 -6.93 -12.74 1.67
N ALA A 60 -5.78 -13.34 1.38
CA ALA A 60 -5.32 -13.57 0.01
C ALA A 60 -6.26 -14.48 -0.78
N ALA A 61 -6.64 -15.63 -0.20
CA ALA A 61 -7.60 -16.53 -0.81
C ALA A 61 -8.97 -15.87 -1.02
N ALA A 62 -9.41 -15.02 -0.09
CA ALA A 62 -10.67 -14.28 -0.21
C ALA A 62 -10.65 -13.16 -1.27
N LEU A 63 -9.48 -12.63 -1.62
CA LEU A 63 -9.31 -11.59 -2.65
C LEU A 63 -9.05 -12.16 -4.06
N CYS A 64 -8.59 -13.41 -4.15
CA CYS A 64 -8.31 -14.10 -5.42
C CYS A 64 -9.47 -14.98 -5.92
N GLN A 65 -10.63 -14.92 -5.26
CA GLN A 65 -11.90 -15.49 -5.72
C GLN A 65 -12.61 -14.53 -6.66
#